data_AF-A0A925UZC7-F1
#
_entry.id   AF-A0A925UZC7-F1
#
_cell.length_a   1.000
_cell.length_b   1.000
_cell.length_c   1.000
_cell.angle_alpha   90.00
_cell.angle_beta   90.00
_cell.angle_gamma   90.00
#
_symmetry.space_group_name_H-M   'P 1'
#
loop_
_entity.id
_entity.type
_entity.pdbx_description
1 polymer ?
#
loop_
_entity_poly.entity_id
_entity_poly.type
_entity_poly.pdbx_seq_one_letter_code
_entity_poly.pdbx_strand_id
1 'polypeptide(L)'
;VTALVLHHAKDLNLGSRKPRVAESDQLAATASLNMVLRHQVLPGRQGEADSRLVTLYCTGRGRFGNQTVTMRSRGPLDYAVTKPPVSSAPVVLNSDEQKVVEFLQGRPKTSGQIGTLMGEISDEALRSLLTRLRTKGAIRLVKSEKRPRRWRVVS
;
A
#
# COMPACT_ATOMS: atom_id res chain seq x y z
N VAL A 1 12.51 14.82 7.48
CA VAL A 1 13.20 13.93 8.44
C VAL A 1 12.52 12.58 8.40
N THR A 2 13.28 11.54 8.07
CA THR A 2 12.85 10.14 8.16
C THR A 2 13.46 9.59 9.44
N ALA A 3 12.64 9.14 10.40
CA ALA A 3 13.17 8.45 11.57
C ALA A 3 13.41 6.99 11.20
N LEU A 4 14.69 6.68 10.94
CA LEU A 4 15.19 5.31 10.93
C LEU A 4 15.43 4.93 12.40
N VAL A 5 14.64 4.00 12.95
CA VAL A 5 14.88 3.51 14.32
C VAL A 5 15.82 2.31 14.23
N LEU A 6 17.11 2.58 14.47
CA LEU A 6 18.16 1.56 14.54
C LEU A 6 18.19 0.98 15.96
N HIS A 7 17.75 -0.27 16.12
CA HIS A 7 17.87 -0.98 17.39
C HIS A 7 19.28 -1.56 17.53
N HIS A 8 20.08 -1.04 18.46
CA HIS A 8 21.32 -1.69 18.88
C HIS A 8 20.98 -3.01 19.61
N ALA A 9 21.31 -4.15 19.01
CA ALA A 9 21.40 -5.42 19.71
C ALA A 9 22.85 -5.63 20.19
N LYS A 10 23.17 -5.15 21.40
CA LYS A 10 24.27 -5.71 22.21
C LYS A 10 23.62 -6.71 23.18
N ASP A 11 24.14 -7.90 23.44
CA ASP A 11 25.54 -8.31 23.60
C ASP A 11 25.80 -9.75 23.12
N LEU A 12 27.05 -9.99 22.72
CA LEU A 12 27.63 -11.29 22.42
C LEU A 12 28.24 -12.00 23.65
N ASN A 13 28.11 -11.48 24.89
CA ASN A 13 28.99 -11.93 26.00
C ASN A 13 28.40 -12.02 27.43
N LEU A 14 27.08 -12.16 27.64
CA LEU A 14 26.57 -12.35 29.01
C LEU A 14 25.49 -13.44 29.07
N GLY A 15 25.79 -14.49 29.83
CA GLY A 15 24.98 -15.70 30.06
C GLY A 15 23.64 -15.49 30.78
N SER A 16 22.84 -14.54 30.32
CA SER A 16 21.46 -14.35 30.78
C SER A 16 20.49 -14.85 29.71
N ARG A 17 19.66 -15.83 30.08
CA ARG A 17 18.48 -16.28 29.32
C ARG A 17 17.40 -15.20 29.31
N LYS A 18 17.67 -14.02 28.76
CA LYS A 18 16.58 -13.08 28.43
C LYS A 18 15.99 -13.48 27.08
N PRO A 19 14.64 -13.46 26.94
CA PRO A 19 14.00 -13.80 25.68
C PRO A 19 14.57 -12.89 24.58
N ARG A 20 15.04 -13.52 23.50
CA ARG A 20 15.60 -12.79 22.36
C ARG A 20 14.49 -11.90 21.80
N VAL A 21 14.76 -10.59 21.73
CA VAL A 21 13.83 -9.55 21.26
C VAL A 21 13.34 -9.76 19.82
N ALA A 22 13.92 -10.74 19.10
CA ALA A 22 13.54 -11.16 17.75
C ALA A 22 12.12 -11.76 17.62
N GLU A 23 11.37 -11.95 18.72
CA GLU A 23 9.99 -12.45 18.68
C GLU A 23 8.91 -11.35 18.77
N SER A 24 9.28 -10.07 18.72
CA SER A 24 8.28 -9.00 18.63
C SER A 24 7.72 -8.94 17.21
N ASP A 25 6.40 -9.13 17.06
CA ASP A 25 5.66 -8.94 15.79
C ASP A 25 5.98 -7.60 15.12
N GLN A 26 6.35 -6.58 15.90
CA GLN A 26 6.76 -5.27 15.39
C GLN A 26 8.09 -5.34 14.63
N LEU A 27 9.08 -6.10 15.12
CA LEU A 27 10.38 -6.28 14.46
C LEU A 27 10.27 -7.18 13.23
N ALA A 28 9.43 -8.22 13.28
CA ALA A 28 9.14 -9.04 12.10
C ALA A 28 8.41 -8.23 11.00
N ALA A 29 7.54 -7.29 11.40
CA ALA A 29 6.87 -6.37 10.50
C ALA A 29 7.83 -5.34 9.88
N THR A 30 8.79 -4.77 10.63
CA THR A 30 9.80 -3.85 10.07
C THR A 30 10.91 -4.56 9.28
N ALA A 31 11.36 -5.74 9.70
CA ALA A 31 12.39 -6.51 8.99
C ALA A 31 11.92 -6.99 7.60
N SER A 32 10.61 -7.11 7.40
CA SER A 32 10.01 -7.46 6.11
C SER A 32 9.48 -6.26 5.32
N LEU A 33 9.73 -5.02 5.78
CA LEU A 33 9.22 -3.81 5.14
C LEU A 33 10.24 -3.27 4.13
N ASN A 34 9.97 -3.44 2.85
CA ASN A 34 10.70 -2.76 1.79
C ASN A 34 10.04 -1.39 1.53
N MET A 35 10.84 -0.33 1.55
CA MET A 35 10.39 1.04 1.36
C MET A 35 11.10 1.65 0.16
N VAL A 36 10.32 2.00 -0.88
CA VAL A 36 10.82 2.75 -2.03
C VAL A 36 10.37 4.19 -1.91
N LEU A 37 11.33 5.11 -1.86
CA LEU A 37 11.09 6.54 -1.86
C LEU A 37 11.15 7.07 -3.30
N ARG A 38 10.11 7.78 -3.72
CA ARG A 38 10.15 8.62 -4.92
C ARG A 38 9.93 10.06 -4.53
N HIS A 39 10.68 10.97 -5.14
CA HIS A 39 10.50 12.39 -4.96
C HIS A 39 10.35 13.08 -6.32
N GLN A 40 9.42 14.02 -6.39
CA GLN A 40 9.18 14.88 -7.55
C GLN A 40 9.20 16.32 -7.08
N VAL A 41 9.98 17.18 -7.73
CA VAL A 41 9.95 18.61 -7.48
C VAL A 41 8.71 19.20 -8.16
N LEU A 42 7.90 19.92 -7.40
CA LEU A 42 6.75 20.67 -7.86
C LEU A 42 7.15 22.15 -7.85
N PRO A 43 7.16 22.81 -9.02
CA PRO A 43 7.48 24.23 -9.09
C PRO A 43 6.48 25.03 -8.25
N GLY A 44 7.00 25.98 -7.48
CA GLY A 44 6.17 26.96 -6.78
C GLY A 44 5.34 27.79 -7.77
N ARG A 45 4.16 28.25 -7.34
CA ARG A 45 3.49 29.36 -8.06
C ARG A 45 4.31 30.63 -7.84
N GLN A 46 4.17 31.65 -8.70
CA GLN A 46 4.92 32.92 -8.58
C GLN A 46 4.98 33.42 -7.12
N GLY A 47 6.18 33.46 -6.55
CA GLY A 47 6.43 33.89 -5.17
C GLY A 47 6.44 32.78 -4.10
N GLU A 48 6.08 31.54 -4.42
CA GLU A 48 6.20 30.39 -3.51
C GLU A 48 7.52 29.63 -3.74
N ALA A 49 8.12 29.14 -2.64
CA ALA A 49 9.24 28.22 -2.72
C ALA A 49 8.81 26.87 -3.35
N ASP A 50 9.73 26.26 -4.09
CA ASP A 50 9.53 24.94 -4.65
C ASP A 50 9.18 23.93 -3.56
N SER A 51 8.22 23.05 -3.87
CA SER A 51 7.81 21.99 -2.97
C SER A 51 8.17 20.63 -3.55
N ARG A 52 8.23 19.61 -2.71
CA ARG A 52 8.54 18.24 -3.12
C ARG A 52 7.35 17.36 -2.83
N LEU A 53 6.87 16.64 -3.84
CA LEU A 53 5.98 15.53 -3.63
C LEU A 53 6.83 14.30 -3.31
N VAL A 54 6.58 13.71 -2.15
CA VAL A 54 7.28 12.53 -1.67
C VAL A 54 6.29 11.38 -1.61
N THR A 55 6.60 10.29 -2.30
CA THR A 55 5.80 9.07 -2.29
C THR A 55 6.63 7.93 -1.70
N LEU A 56 6.11 7.34 -0.62
CA LEU A 56 6.66 6.16 0.04
C LEU A 56 5.82 4.95 -0.33
N TYR A 57 6.43 3.99 -1.02
CA TYR A 57 5.83 2.69 -1.28
C TYR A 57 6.34 1.71 -0.22
N CYS A 58 5.46 1.28 0.67
CA CYS A 58 5.77 0.34 1.73
C CYS A 58 5.21 -1.04 1.34
N THR A 59 6.06 -2.03 1.10
CA THR A 59 5.68 -3.42 0.82
C THR A 59 6.17 -4.31 1.95
N GLY A 60 5.38 -5.31 2.37
CA GLY A 60 5.72 -6.15 3.51
C GLY A 60 4.52 -6.58 4.35
N ARG A 61 4.78 -7.03 5.58
CA ARG A 61 3.76 -7.45 6.55
C ARG A 61 3.54 -6.40 7.64
N GLY A 62 2.38 -6.44 8.30
CA GLY A 62 2.03 -5.55 9.41
C GLY A 62 1.24 -4.30 9.00
N ARG A 63 0.99 -3.42 9.98
CA ARG A 63 0.07 -2.28 9.87
C ARG A 63 0.49 -1.21 8.84
N PHE A 64 1.76 -1.22 8.45
CA PHE A 64 2.33 -0.29 7.46
C PHE A 64 2.72 -0.99 6.14
N GLY A 65 2.56 -2.32 6.06
CA GLY A 65 2.83 -3.09 4.86
C GLY A 65 1.74 -2.89 3.80
N ASN A 66 2.15 -2.90 2.54
CA ASN A 66 1.29 -2.75 1.36
C ASN A 66 0.49 -1.43 1.35
N GLN A 67 1.15 -0.34 1.75
CA GLN A 67 0.58 1.00 1.74
C GLN A 67 1.43 1.93 0.91
N THR A 68 0.78 2.93 0.33
CA THR A 68 1.45 4.06 -0.32
C THR A 68 1.09 5.31 0.44
N VAL A 69 2.12 6.00 0.94
CA VAL A 69 1.97 7.26 1.68
C VAL A 69 2.50 8.37 0.78
N THR A 70 1.68 9.38 0.53
CA THR A 70 2.09 10.55 -0.24
C THR A 70 2.08 11.77 0.66
N MET A 71 3.13 12.57 0.56
CA MET A 71 3.34 13.76 1.38
C MET A 71 3.84 14.90 0.51
N ARG A 72 3.40 16.12 0.81
CA ARG A 72 4.03 17.33 0.28
C ARG A 72 5.01 17.86 1.32
N SER A 73 6.20 18.21 0.86
CA SER A 73 7.27 18.78 1.68
C SER A 73 7.66 20.16 1.15
N ARG A 74 7.75 21.17 2.03
CA ARG A 74 8.28 22.50 1.70
C ARG A 74 9.69 22.73 2.27
N GLY A 75 10.23 21.71 2.95
CA GLY A 75 11.52 21.77 3.61
C GLY A 75 11.81 20.47 4.39
N PRO A 76 13.03 20.31 4.93
CA PRO A 76 13.49 19.07 5.55
C PRO A 76 12.72 18.67 6.82
N LEU A 77 11.93 19.57 7.40
CA LEU A 77 11.11 19.36 8.61
C LEU A 77 9.61 19.64 8.39
N ASP A 78 9.22 20.12 7.21
CA ASP A 78 7.82 20.43 6.89
C ASP A 78 7.27 19.36 5.94
N TYR A 79 6.37 18.53 6.47
CA TYR A 79 5.68 17.48 5.72
C TYR A 79 4.19 17.50 6.07
N ALA A 80 3.35 17.58 5.04
CA ALA A 80 1.92 17.38 5.16
C ALA A 80 1.51 16.12 4.39
N VAL A 81 0.81 15.20 5.05
CA VAL A 81 0.22 14.04 4.38
C VAL A 81 -0.81 14.56 3.38
N THR A 82 -0.65 14.17 2.12
CA THR A 82 -1.59 14.53 1.06
C THR A 82 -2.29 13.29 0.56
N LYS A 83 -3.44 13.48 -0.09
CA LYS A 83 -3.99 12.40 -0.93
C LYS A 83 -2.94 12.05 -1.99
N PRO A 84 -2.80 10.77 -2.35
CA PRO A 84 -1.98 10.41 -3.50
C PRO A 84 -2.44 11.22 -4.71
N PRO A 85 -1.52 11.73 -5.55
CA PRO A 85 -1.91 12.36 -6.80
C PRO A 85 -2.82 11.39 -7.53
N VAL A 86 -3.99 11.86 -7.94
CA VAL A 86 -4.86 11.09 -8.83
C VAL A 86 -4.05 10.98 -10.11
N SER A 87 -3.43 9.81 -10.33
CA SER A 87 -2.72 9.53 -11.56
C SER A 87 -3.73 9.65 -12.68
N SER A 88 -3.65 10.73 -13.45
CA SER A 88 -4.38 10.89 -14.70
C SER A 88 -3.85 9.98 -15.80
N ALA A 89 -2.74 9.27 -15.55
CA ALA A 89 -2.29 8.22 -16.45
C ALA A 89 -3.29 7.04 -16.42
N PRO A 90 -3.71 6.53 -17.59
CA PRO A 90 -4.66 5.43 -17.67
C PRO A 90 -4.10 4.21 -16.92
N VAL A 91 -4.95 3.60 -16.10
CA VAL A 91 -4.58 2.39 -15.36
C VAL A 91 -4.29 1.28 -16.38
N VAL A 92 -3.04 0.86 -16.49
CA VAL A 92 -2.65 -0.27 -17.35
C VAL A 92 -3.06 -1.57 -16.66
N LEU A 93 -4.05 -2.24 -17.22
CA LEU A 93 -4.58 -3.52 -16.75
C LEU A 93 -4.09 -4.65 -17.67
N ASN A 94 -3.76 -5.81 -17.09
CA ASN A 94 -3.61 -7.02 -17.90
C ASN A 94 -4.98 -7.61 -18.27
N SER A 95 -5.02 -8.65 -19.11
CA SER A 95 -6.28 -9.28 -19.56
C SER A 95 -7.20 -9.72 -18.43
N ASP A 96 -6.64 -10.25 -17.35
CA ASP A 96 -7.41 -10.77 -16.22
C ASP A 96 -7.94 -9.65 -15.34
N GLU A 97 -7.11 -8.64 -15.11
CA GLU A 97 -7.46 -7.41 -14.41
C GLU A 97 -8.56 -6.64 -15.16
N GLN A 98 -8.46 -6.56 -16.50
CA GLN A 98 -9.46 -5.97 -17.37
C GLN A 98 -10.82 -6.68 -17.23
N LYS A 99 -10.83 -8.02 -17.36
CA LYS A 99 -12.04 -8.85 -17.19
C LYS A 99 -12.72 -8.61 -15.84
N VAL A 100 -11.95 -8.55 -14.75
CA VAL A 100 -12.50 -8.30 -13.41
C VAL A 100 -13.05 -6.88 -13.29
N VAL A 101 -12.37 -5.88 -13.82
CA VAL A 101 -12.86 -4.49 -13.80
C VAL A 101 -14.16 -4.35 -14.61
N GLU A 102 -14.23 -4.95 -15.78
CA GLU A 102 -15.44 -5.00 -16.61
C GLU A 102 -16.60 -5.68 -15.88
N PHE A 103 -16.37 -6.83 -15.25
CA PHE A 103 -17.39 -7.54 -14.48
C PHE A 103 -17.87 -6.77 -13.24
N LEU A 104 -17.03 -5.89 -12.69
CA LEU A 104 -17.36 -5.02 -11.57
C LEU A 104 -18.06 -3.71 -12.00
N GLN A 105 -18.20 -3.44 -13.30
CA GLN A 105 -18.97 -2.30 -13.77
C GLN A 105 -20.46 -2.47 -13.40
N GLY A 106 -21.11 -1.35 -13.05
CA GLY A 106 -22.49 -1.33 -12.59
C GLY A 106 -22.64 -1.58 -11.07
N ARG A 107 -22.50 -2.83 -10.60
CA ARG A 107 -22.83 -3.20 -9.21
C ARG A 107 -21.68 -3.83 -8.42
N PRO A 108 -21.56 -3.55 -7.10
CA PRO A 108 -20.53 -4.18 -6.28
C PRO A 108 -20.71 -5.71 -6.21
N LYS A 109 -19.61 -6.46 -6.40
CA LYS A 109 -19.58 -7.93 -6.38
C LYS A 109 -18.74 -8.45 -5.22
N THR A 110 -19.02 -9.68 -4.80
CA THR A 110 -18.25 -10.36 -3.75
C THR A 110 -17.02 -11.07 -4.33
N SER A 111 -16.02 -11.36 -3.50
CA SER A 111 -14.86 -12.15 -3.93
C SER A 111 -15.26 -13.52 -4.51
N GLY A 112 -16.25 -14.21 -3.93
CA GLY A 112 -16.72 -15.49 -4.46
C GLY A 112 -17.25 -15.39 -5.90
N GLN A 113 -18.04 -14.35 -6.19
CA GLN A 113 -18.54 -14.12 -7.55
C GLN A 113 -17.42 -13.80 -8.56
N ILE A 114 -16.37 -13.11 -8.12
CA ILE A 114 -15.19 -12.83 -8.95
C ILE A 114 -14.39 -14.13 -9.17
N GLY A 115 -14.26 -14.98 -8.14
CA GLY A 115 -13.66 -16.30 -8.28
C GLY A 115 -14.38 -17.15 -9.32
N THR A 116 -15.72 -17.21 -9.28
CA THR A 116 -16.50 -17.94 -10.28
C THR A 116 -16.30 -17.43 -11.71
N LEU A 117 -16.14 -16.12 -11.91
CA LEU A 117 -15.83 -15.54 -13.24
C LEU A 117 -14.47 -16.01 -13.76
N MET A 118 -13.47 -16.06 -12.88
CA MET A 118 -12.08 -16.35 -13.24
C MET A 118 -11.80 -17.84 -13.44
N GLY A 119 -12.76 -18.73 -13.11
CA GLY A 119 -12.59 -20.18 -13.20
C GLY A 119 -11.79 -20.76 -12.02
N GLU A 120 -11.04 -21.83 -12.25
CA GLU A 120 -10.21 -22.52 -11.24
C GLU A 120 -8.96 -21.72 -10.85
N ILE A 121 -9.14 -20.51 -10.33
CA ILE A 121 -8.06 -19.79 -9.66
C ILE A 121 -8.07 -20.10 -8.16
N SER A 122 -6.88 -20.24 -7.57
CA SER A 122 -6.78 -20.42 -6.12
C SER A 122 -7.21 -19.15 -5.37
N ASP A 123 -7.70 -19.32 -4.15
CA ASP A 123 -8.08 -18.20 -3.27
C ASP A 123 -6.93 -17.21 -3.05
N GLU A 124 -5.69 -17.71 -3.02
CA GLU A 124 -4.50 -16.88 -2.87
C GLU A 124 -4.23 -16.04 -4.11
N ALA A 125 -4.36 -16.63 -5.31
CA ALA A 125 -4.24 -15.91 -6.57
C ALA A 125 -5.31 -14.82 -6.70
N LEU A 126 -6.56 -15.11 -6.32
CA LEU A 126 -7.65 -14.13 -6.30
C LEU A 126 -7.37 -12.97 -5.33
N ARG A 127 -6.87 -13.25 -4.12
CA ARG A 127 -6.50 -12.19 -3.16
C ARG A 127 -5.37 -11.32 -3.69
N SER A 128 -4.37 -11.92 -4.31
CA SER A 128 -3.26 -11.20 -4.93
C SER A 128 -3.76 -10.28 -6.05
N LEU A 129 -4.62 -10.78 -6.95
CA LEU A 129 -5.23 -10.02 -8.03
C LEU A 129 -6.06 -8.82 -7.51
N LEU A 130 -6.95 -9.05 -6.54
CA LEU A 130 -7.76 -7.98 -5.95
C LEU A 130 -6.92 -6.93 -5.23
N THR A 131 -5.80 -7.35 -4.61
CA THR A 131 -4.85 -6.44 -3.98
C THR A 131 -4.16 -5.58 -5.02
N ARG A 132 -3.67 -6.17 -6.13
CA ARG A 132 -3.07 -5.41 -7.24
C ARG A 132 -4.03 -4.39 -7.84
N LEU A 133 -5.26 -4.80 -8.17
CA LEU A 133 -6.30 -3.92 -8.70
C LEU A 133 -6.63 -2.76 -7.76
N ARG A 134 -6.67 -3.01 -6.46
CA ARG A 134 -6.88 -1.97 -5.44
C ARG A 134 -5.70 -1.00 -5.37
N THR A 135 -4.47 -1.51 -5.38
CA THR A 135 -3.25 -0.68 -5.35
C THR A 135 -3.13 0.19 -6.59
N LYS A 136 -3.53 -0.34 -7.76
CA LYS A 136 -3.64 0.42 -9.02
C LYS A 136 -4.75 1.47 -9.01
N GLY A 137 -5.61 1.48 -7.99
CA GLY A 137 -6.75 2.39 -7.89
C GLY A 137 -7.93 2.00 -8.78
N ALA A 138 -7.90 0.85 -9.46
CA ALA A 138 -8.99 0.42 -10.34
C ALA A 138 -10.26 0.03 -9.56
N ILE A 139 -10.09 -0.53 -8.36
CA ILE A 139 -11.20 -0.99 -7.53
C ILE A 139 -11.05 -0.54 -6.08
N ARG A 140 -12.18 -0.45 -5.37
CA ARG A 140 -12.23 -0.19 -3.93
C ARG A 140 -13.18 -1.14 -3.22
N LEU A 141 -12.89 -1.38 -1.95
CA LEU A 141 -13.77 -2.11 -1.06
C LEU A 141 -14.95 -1.22 -0.66
N VAL A 142 -16.17 -1.71 -0.80
CA VAL A 142 -17.36 -1.07 -0.24
C VAL A 142 -17.39 -1.39 1.25
N LYS A 143 -17.39 -0.37 2.11
CA LYS A 143 -17.59 -0.55 3.55
C LYS A 143 -18.94 -1.25 3.75
N SER A 144 -18.89 -2.49 4.23
CA SER A 144 -20.06 -3.28 4.60
C SER A 144 -19.82 -3.82 5.99
N GLU A 145 -20.72 -3.53 6.92
CA GLU A 145 -20.69 -4.06 8.29
C GLU A 145 -20.90 -5.59 8.31
N LYS A 146 -21.46 -6.14 7.24
CA LYS A 146 -21.72 -7.58 7.08
C LYS A 146 -20.76 -8.19 6.06
N ARG A 147 -20.13 -9.32 6.43
CA ARG A 147 -19.44 -10.21 5.46
C ARG A 147 -20.50 -10.79 4.51
N PRO A 148 -20.18 -11.07 3.24
CA PRO A 148 -18.86 -11.02 2.59
C PRO A 148 -18.45 -9.63 2.07
N ARG A 149 -17.13 -9.42 1.96
CA ARG A 149 -16.51 -8.21 1.38
C ARG A 149 -16.97 -7.99 -0.07
N ARG A 150 -17.34 -6.75 -0.41
CA ARG A 150 -17.79 -6.35 -1.76
C ARG A 150 -16.83 -5.34 -2.38
N TRP A 151 -16.57 -5.49 -3.66
CA TRP A 151 -15.66 -4.68 -4.46
C TRP A 151 -16.45 -3.90 -5.51
N ARG A 152 -16.01 -2.68 -5.83
CA ARG A 152 -16.55 -1.87 -6.93
C ARG A 152 -15.43 -1.15 -7.66
N VAL A 153 -15.67 -0.79 -8.92
CA VAL A 153 -14.77 0.08 -9.69
C VAL A 153 -14.72 1.48 -9.06
N VAL A 154 -13.53 2.09 -9.08
CA VAL A 154 -13.33 3.50 -8.76
C VAL A 154 -13.53 4.29 -10.05
N SER A 155 -14.70 4.92 -10.16
CA SER A 155 -15.01 5.93 -11.18
C SER A 155 -14.38 7.26 -10.82
#